data_AF-A0A2V5Y3V0-F1
#
_entry.id   AF-A0A2V5Y3V0-F1
#
_cell.length_a   1.000
_cell.length_b   1.000
_cell.length_c   1.000
_cell.angle_alpha   90.00
_cell.angle_beta   90.00
_cell.angle_gamma   90.00
#
_symmetry.space_group_name_H-M   'P 1'
#
loop_
_entity.id
_entity.type
_entity.pdbx_description
1 polymer ?
#
loop_
_entity_poly.entity_id
_entity_poly.type
_entity_poly.pdbx_seq_one_letter_code
_entity_poly.pdbx_strand_id
1 'polypeptide(L)'
;MNKIVHTFTVAFTVAIVSCQRAYAESPVGSSDSERGQTFKDLVMADLRQPFPTDAELRERFTQLRRDFEKLVTMAQEDNEVIRIAPDFTWTTSNMGWPRPQSELGFTLERWNEYRRLFQILGLEAGILRPWDHPNAIYLIVQTKGLSVAGSSKGYAYSEIPLEPHCESLDQDRGSTETGICFKPLGGKWYLYLDWD
;
A
#
# COMPACT_ATOMS: atom_id res chain seq x y z
N MET A 1 -4.17 25.13 14.15
CA MET A 1 -3.52 23.89 14.64
C MET A 1 -3.28 22.98 13.45
N ASN A 2 -2.02 22.64 13.22
CA ASN A 2 -1.46 22.10 11.98
C ASN A 2 -2.11 20.80 11.50
N LYS A 3 -2.77 20.84 10.34
CA LYS A 3 -3.21 19.66 9.58
C LYS A 3 -2.21 19.25 8.47
N ILE A 4 -1.06 19.91 8.36
CA ILE A 4 -0.24 19.92 7.12
C ILE A 4 0.89 18.87 7.08
N VAL A 5 1.00 17.93 8.04
CA VAL A 5 2.21 17.07 8.12
C VAL A 5 1.96 15.56 7.96
N HIS A 6 0.73 15.05 7.95
CA HIS A 6 0.52 13.65 8.36
C HIS A 6 0.32 12.60 7.26
N THR A 7 0.32 12.98 5.98
CA THR A 7 0.18 12.03 4.85
C THR A 7 1.38 11.99 3.90
N PHE A 8 2.57 12.39 4.36
CA PHE A 8 3.81 12.44 3.56
C PHE A 8 4.42 11.08 3.20
N THR A 9 3.69 9.98 3.41
CA THR A 9 4.35 8.77 3.90
C THR A 9 4.15 7.55 2.99
N VAL A 10 3.13 7.54 2.13
CA VAL A 10 2.91 6.46 1.14
C VAL A 10 3.55 6.78 -0.22
N ALA A 11 3.67 8.07 -0.56
CA ALA A 11 4.12 8.52 -1.88
C ALA A 11 5.65 8.39 -2.14
N PHE A 12 6.46 8.07 -1.12
CA PHE A 12 7.91 7.91 -1.29
C PHE A 12 8.31 6.57 -1.95
N THR A 13 7.41 5.56 -1.96
CA THR A 13 7.76 4.19 -2.38
C THR A 13 7.71 4.00 -3.91
N VAL A 14 6.75 4.62 -4.61
CA VAL A 14 6.59 4.50 -6.08
C VAL A 14 7.82 5.04 -6.81
N ALA A 15 8.37 6.17 -6.36
CA ALA A 15 9.53 6.78 -6.98
C ALA A 15 10.80 5.91 -6.87
N ILE A 16 10.99 5.18 -5.75
CA ILE A 16 12.19 4.38 -5.52
C ILE A 16 12.14 3.06 -6.30
N VAL A 17 10.99 2.38 -6.32
CA VAL A 17 10.83 1.09 -7.03
C VAL A 17 10.95 1.27 -8.55
N SER A 18 10.35 2.33 -9.10
CA SER A 18 10.46 2.68 -10.53
C SER A 18 11.88 3.12 -10.90
N CYS A 19 12.60 3.75 -9.98
CA CYS A 19 14.02 4.08 -10.15
C CYS A 19 14.86 2.78 -10.24
N GLN A 20 14.68 1.84 -9.31
CA GLN A 20 15.45 0.59 -9.29
C GLN A 20 15.20 -0.30 -10.51
N ARG A 21 13.96 -0.38 -11.01
CA ARG A 21 13.63 -1.11 -12.26
C ARG A 21 14.26 -0.49 -13.50
N ALA A 22 14.18 0.84 -13.65
CA ALA A 22 14.76 1.54 -14.79
C ALA A 22 16.30 1.41 -14.85
N TYR A 23 16.97 1.36 -13.70
CA TYR A 23 18.42 1.10 -13.64
C TYR A 23 18.80 -0.34 -14.03
N ALA A 24 17.95 -1.33 -13.77
CA ALA A 24 18.25 -2.73 -14.07
C ALA A 24 18.05 -3.09 -15.56
N GLU A 25 17.18 -2.39 -16.27
CA GLU A 25 16.81 -2.70 -17.66
C GLU A 25 17.55 -1.86 -18.72
N SER A 26 18.37 -0.89 -18.31
CA SER A 26 19.04 0.03 -19.24
C SER A 26 20.28 -0.61 -19.90
N PRO A 27 20.40 -0.57 -21.25
CA PRO A 27 21.61 -0.98 -21.95
C PRO A 27 22.82 -0.12 -21.54
N VAL A 28 23.97 -0.75 -21.37
CA VAL A 28 25.24 -0.04 -21.13
C VAL A 28 25.55 0.84 -22.35
N GLY A 29 25.36 2.16 -22.23
CA GLY A 29 25.67 3.14 -23.27
C GLY A 29 24.58 4.18 -23.60
N SER A 30 23.38 4.10 -23.01
CA SER A 30 22.32 5.10 -23.28
C SER A 30 22.65 6.49 -22.71
N SER A 31 22.35 7.53 -23.47
CA SER A 31 22.54 8.92 -23.04
C SER A 31 21.65 9.31 -21.85
N ASP A 32 22.02 10.36 -21.11
CA ASP A 32 21.24 10.85 -19.96
C ASP A 32 19.82 11.31 -20.34
N SER A 33 19.61 11.78 -21.58
CA SER A 33 18.28 12.18 -22.05
C SER A 33 17.39 10.98 -22.35
N GLU A 34 17.93 9.90 -22.92
CA GLU A 34 17.21 8.65 -23.19
C GLU A 34 16.81 7.95 -21.89
N ARG A 35 17.70 7.93 -20.89
CA ARG A 35 17.37 7.45 -19.54
C ARG A 35 16.27 8.28 -18.88
N GLY A 36 16.38 9.61 -18.99
CA GLY A 36 15.37 10.53 -18.48
C GLY A 36 14.00 10.35 -19.14
N GLN A 37 13.97 10.09 -20.46
CA GLN A 37 12.73 9.86 -21.19
C GLN A 37 12.11 8.50 -20.82
N THR A 38 12.92 7.44 -20.76
CA THR A 38 12.48 6.09 -20.38
C THR A 38 11.88 6.08 -18.98
N PHE A 39 12.53 6.74 -18.02
CA PHE A 39 12.03 6.88 -16.66
C PHE A 39 10.66 7.59 -16.63
N LYS A 40 10.52 8.71 -17.37
CA LYS A 40 9.24 9.43 -17.46
C LYS A 40 8.15 8.54 -18.06
N ASP A 41 8.45 7.79 -19.10
CA ASP A 41 7.45 6.94 -19.77
C ASP A 41 6.98 5.82 -18.85
N LEU A 42 7.88 5.22 -18.07
CA LEU A 42 7.54 4.20 -17.06
C LEU A 42 6.67 4.76 -15.93
N VAL A 43 7.04 5.92 -15.38
CA VAL A 43 6.25 6.60 -14.34
C VAL A 43 4.86 6.96 -14.87
N MET A 44 4.78 7.49 -16.09
CA MET A 44 3.50 7.87 -16.69
C MET A 44 2.65 6.65 -17.06
N ALA A 45 3.25 5.51 -17.39
CA ALA A 45 2.53 4.26 -17.61
C ALA A 45 1.90 3.74 -16.31
N ASP A 46 2.66 3.75 -15.22
CA ASP A 46 2.19 3.35 -13.89
C ASP A 46 1.02 4.23 -13.41
N LEU A 47 1.15 5.55 -13.54
CA LEU A 47 0.09 6.51 -13.20
C LEU A 47 -1.20 6.31 -14.02
N ARG A 48 -1.09 5.79 -15.24
CA ARG A 48 -2.24 5.54 -16.13
C ARG A 48 -2.90 4.18 -15.92
N GLN A 49 -2.24 3.25 -15.21
CA GLN A 49 -2.85 1.97 -14.92
C GLN A 49 -4.07 2.21 -14.03
N PRO A 50 -5.29 1.72 -14.37
CA PRO A 50 -6.45 1.88 -13.51
C PRO A 50 -6.29 1.05 -12.22
N PHE A 51 -6.96 1.49 -11.16
CA PHE A 51 -7.05 0.65 -9.96
C PHE A 51 -7.80 -0.65 -10.31
N PRO A 52 -7.47 -1.77 -9.65
CA PRO A 52 -8.31 -2.96 -9.75
C PRO A 52 -9.75 -2.64 -9.37
N THR A 53 -10.68 -3.21 -10.12
CA THR A 53 -12.11 -3.01 -9.91
C THR A 53 -12.56 -3.69 -8.62
N ASP A 54 -13.69 -3.24 -8.06
CA ASP A 54 -14.33 -3.83 -6.90
C ASP A 54 -14.64 -5.32 -7.13
N ALA A 55 -15.00 -5.68 -8.36
CA ALA A 55 -15.27 -7.05 -8.77
C ALA A 55 -14.00 -7.90 -8.74
N GLU A 56 -12.88 -7.42 -9.31
CA GLU A 56 -11.59 -8.12 -9.29
C GLU A 56 -11.07 -8.32 -7.87
N LEU A 57 -11.18 -7.29 -7.01
CA LEU A 57 -10.77 -7.39 -5.61
C LEU A 57 -11.67 -8.36 -4.82
N ARG A 58 -12.99 -8.33 -5.04
CA ARG A 58 -13.91 -9.27 -4.40
C ARG A 58 -13.65 -10.72 -4.81
N GLU A 59 -13.39 -10.95 -6.09
CA GLU A 59 -13.08 -12.28 -6.60
C GLU A 59 -11.77 -12.80 -6.00
N ARG A 60 -10.70 -11.99 -6.04
CA ARG A 60 -9.41 -12.34 -5.43
C ARG A 60 -9.55 -12.63 -3.94
N PHE A 61 -10.30 -11.80 -3.22
CA PHE A 61 -10.57 -12.00 -1.80
C PHE A 61 -11.25 -13.33 -1.50
N THR A 62 -12.23 -13.69 -2.33
CA THR A 62 -12.96 -14.95 -2.19
C THR A 62 -12.05 -16.14 -2.46
N GLN A 63 -11.24 -16.09 -3.52
CA GLN A 63 -10.31 -17.16 -3.90
C GLN A 63 -9.18 -17.36 -2.88
N LEU A 64 -8.67 -16.27 -2.29
CA LEU A 64 -7.49 -16.27 -1.42
C LEU A 64 -7.83 -16.00 0.06
N ARG A 65 -9.09 -16.22 0.46
CA ARG A 65 -9.62 -15.84 1.78
C ARG A 65 -8.75 -16.31 2.94
N ARG A 66 -8.26 -17.55 2.88
CA ARG A 66 -7.41 -18.15 3.92
C ARG A 66 -6.07 -17.43 4.07
N ASP A 67 -5.46 -17.00 2.96
CA ASP A 67 -4.18 -16.29 3.00
C ASP A 67 -4.37 -14.86 3.52
N PHE A 68 -5.49 -14.21 3.20
CA PHE A 68 -5.87 -12.93 3.79
C PHE A 68 -6.06 -13.04 5.32
N GLU A 69 -6.76 -14.06 5.79
CA GLU A 69 -6.97 -14.29 7.23
C GLU A 69 -5.66 -14.59 7.96
N LYS A 70 -4.78 -15.38 7.34
CA LYS A 70 -3.44 -15.62 7.87
C LYS A 70 -2.65 -14.32 7.99
N LEU A 71 -2.67 -13.49 6.95
CA LEU A 71 -1.95 -12.23 6.95
C LEU A 71 -2.45 -11.26 8.02
N VAL A 72 -3.77 -11.14 8.20
CA VAL A 72 -4.37 -10.31 9.27
C VAL A 72 -4.02 -10.85 10.65
N THR A 73 -4.11 -12.17 10.85
CA THR A 73 -3.72 -12.80 12.13
C THR A 73 -2.27 -12.47 12.45
N MET A 74 -1.37 -12.60 11.46
CA MET A 74 0.02 -12.25 11.66
C MET A 74 0.20 -10.77 12.04
N ALA A 75 -0.48 -9.87 11.32
CA ALA A 75 -0.40 -8.45 11.59
C ALA A 75 -0.93 -8.10 12.98
N GLN A 76 -1.99 -8.76 13.46
CA GLN A 76 -2.54 -8.60 14.80
C GLN A 76 -1.56 -9.05 15.89
N GLU A 77 -0.83 -10.15 15.67
CA GLU A 77 0.25 -10.59 16.57
C GLU A 77 1.40 -9.58 16.60
N ASP A 78 1.75 -9.00 15.45
CA ASP A 78 2.85 -8.04 15.29
C ASP A 78 2.35 -6.57 15.42
N ASN A 79 1.54 -6.29 16.44
CA ASN A 79 0.81 -5.01 16.59
C ASN A 79 1.69 -3.76 16.78
N GLU A 80 2.94 -3.91 17.23
CA GLU A 80 3.91 -2.82 17.36
C GLU A 80 4.46 -2.33 16.00
N VAL A 81 4.21 -3.06 14.92
CA VAL A 81 4.64 -2.69 13.56
C VAL A 81 3.48 -2.04 12.82
N ILE A 82 3.58 -0.72 12.63
CA ILE A 82 2.53 0.10 12.02
C ILE A 82 2.59 0.10 10.49
N ARG A 83 3.74 -0.23 9.91
CA ARG A 83 3.94 -0.32 8.46
C ARG A 83 4.80 -1.51 8.13
N ILE A 84 4.33 -2.39 7.26
CA ILE A 84 5.09 -3.53 6.74
C ILE A 84 5.04 -3.48 5.21
N ALA A 85 6.10 -2.98 4.60
CA ALA A 85 6.29 -2.98 3.15
C ALA A 85 7.22 -4.14 2.73
N PRO A 86 7.29 -4.46 1.43
CA PRO A 86 8.24 -5.46 0.94
C PRO A 86 9.70 -5.14 1.32
N ASP A 87 10.07 -3.87 1.34
CA ASP A 87 11.44 -3.37 1.42
C ASP A 87 11.76 -2.58 2.70
N PHE A 88 10.74 -2.17 3.47
CA PHE A 88 10.91 -1.49 4.76
C PHE A 88 9.78 -1.78 5.75
N THR A 89 10.00 -1.39 7.01
CA THR A 89 8.97 -1.43 8.06
C THR A 89 9.05 -0.18 8.93
N TRP A 90 7.96 0.16 9.63
CA TRP A 90 7.98 1.12 10.75
C TRP A 90 7.31 0.54 11.97
N THR A 91 7.86 0.85 13.12
CA THR A 91 7.25 0.53 14.42
C THR A 91 6.61 1.77 15.02
N THR A 92 5.81 1.57 16.06
CA THR A 92 5.27 2.63 16.92
C THR A 92 6.36 3.55 17.50
N SER A 93 7.57 3.03 17.70
CA SER A 93 8.69 3.72 18.35
C SER A 93 9.79 4.21 17.41
N ASN A 94 9.88 3.68 16.19
CA ASN A 94 10.97 3.99 15.27
C ASN A 94 10.51 3.92 13.79
N MET A 95 10.53 5.08 13.14
CA MET A 95 10.27 5.22 11.70
C MET A 95 11.56 5.31 10.86
N GLY A 96 12.73 5.26 11.49
CA GLY A 96 14.03 5.28 10.83
C GLY A 96 14.26 4.03 9.98
N TRP A 97 14.75 4.24 8.75
CA TRP A 97 15.11 3.18 7.81
C TRP A 97 16.33 3.61 6.96
N PRO A 98 17.26 2.71 6.61
CA PRO A 98 17.36 1.30 7.02
C PRO A 98 17.74 1.14 8.50
N ARG A 99 17.46 -0.03 9.08
CA ARG A 99 17.87 -0.37 10.46
C ARG A 99 18.24 -1.85 10.62
N PRO A 100 18.98 -2.21 11.69
CA PRO A 100 19.39 -3.59 11.93
C PRO A 100 18.21 -4.56 12.03
N GLN A 101 18.43 -5.82 11.67
CA GLN A 101 17.39 -6.87 11.74
C GLN A 101 16.79 -7.05 13.14
N SER A 102 17.60 -6.82 14.19
CA SER A 102 17.15 -6.88 15.59
C SER A 102 16.09 -5.84 15.94
N GLU A 103 15.90 -4.82 15.11
CA GLU A 103 14.99 -3.69 15.34
C GLU A 103 13.77 -3.71 14.41
N LEU A 104 13.52 -4.83 13.69
CA LEU A 104 12.37 -4.93 12.79
C LEU A 104 11.03 -5.00 13.54
N GLY A 105 11.03 -5.41 14.80
CA GLY A 105 9.81 -5.74 15.56
C GLY A 105 9.38 -7.21 15.41
N PHE A 106 10.03 -7.96 14.52
CA PHE A 106 9.84 -9.40 14.33
C PHE A 106 11.10 -10.04 13.70
N THR A 107 11.10 -11.37 13.52
CA THR A 107 12.23 -12.09 12.91
C THR A 107 12.29 -11.92 11.39
N LEU A 108 13.43 -12.25 10.78
CA LEU A 108 13.57 -12.19 9.31
C LEU A 108 12.69 -13.23 8.61
N GLU A 109 12.51 -14.41 9.22
CA GLU A 109 11.59 -15.43 8.72
C GLU A 109 10.15 -14.89 8.68
N ARG A 110 9.75 -14.16 9.72
CA ARG A 110 8.45 -13.49 9.78
C ARG A 110 8.30 -12.46 8.65
N TRP A 111 9.33 -11.65 8.39
CA TRP A 111 9.31 -10.68 7.29
C TRP A 111 9.23 -11.35 5.92
N ASN A 112 9.96 -12.44 5.71
CA ASN A 112 9.92 -13.20 4.47
C ASN A 112 8.54 -13.81 4.23
N GLU A 113 7.86 -14.25 5.29
CA GLU A 113 6.48 -14.73 5.19
C GLU A 113 5.50 -13.61 4.83
N TYR A 114 5.65 -12.41 5.40
CA TYR A 114 4.90 -11.22 4.95
C TYR A 114 5.09 -10.97 3.47
N ARG A 115 6.34 -10.92 2.99
CA ARG A 115 6.66 -10.70 1.57
C ARG A 115 6.06 -11.78 0.66
N ARG A 116 6.12 -13.04 1.07
CA ARG A 116 5.51 -14.16 0.33
C ARG A 116 4.00 -13.97 0.23
N LEU A 117 3.33 -13.61 1.32
CA LEU A 117 1.89 -13.34 1.31
C LEU A 117 1.53 -12.10 0.47
N PHE A 118 2.35 -11.05 0.49
CA PHE A 118 2.14 -9.88 -0.36
C PHE A 118 2.17 -10.24 -1.85
N GLN A 119 3.11 -11.10 -2.26
CA GLN A 119 3.18 -11.59 -3.64
C GLN A 119 1.96 -12.42 -4.02
N ILE A 120 1.50 -13.32 -3.15
CA ILE A 120 0.32 -14.16 -3.40
C ILE A 120 -0.96 -13.35 -3.50
N LEU A 121 -1.13 -12.38 -2.58
CA LEU A 121 -2.35 -11.57 -2.46
C LEU A 121 -2.36 -10.36 -3.43
N GLY A 122 -1.23 -10.08 -4.08
CA GLY A 122 -1.05 -8.92 -4.94
C GLY A 122 -1.13 -7.61 -4.15
N LEU A 123 -0.38 -7.51 -3.05
CA LEU A 123 -0.28 -6.31 -2.21
C LEU A 123 1.01 -5.56 -2.53
N GLU A 124 0.96 -4.59 -3.44
CA GLU A 124 2.14 -3.87 -3.92
C GLU A 124 2.86 -3.12 -2.80
N ALA A 125 2.10 -2.52 -1.88
CA ALA A 125 2.67 -1.77 -0.78
C ALA A 125 2.58 -2.50 0.57
N GLY A 126 1.97 -3.68 0.67
CA GLY A 126 1.91 -4.44 1.93
C GLY A 126 0.87 -3.89 2.92
N ILE A 127 1.24 -3.70 4.18
CA ILE A 127 0.32 -3.38 5.28
C ILE A 127 0.59 -2.00 5.89
N LEU A 128 -0.49 -1.30 6.28
CA LEU A 128 -0.49 -0.09 7.08
C LEU A 128 -1.53 -0.18 8.21
N ARG A 129 -1.16 0.26 9.41
CA ARG A 129 -2.11 0.61 10.48
C ARG A 129 -2.33 2.13 10.42
N PRO A 130 -3.51 2.58 10.00
CA PRO A 130 -3.74 3.99 9.77
C PRO A 130 -3.99 4.72 11.10
N TRP A 131 -3.58 5.98 11.20
CA TRP A 131 -3.66 6.76 12.44
C TRP A 131 -5.08 7.17 12.82
N ASP A 132 -5.93 7.40 11.81
CA ASP A 132 -7.35 7.75 11.94
C ASP A 132 -8.23 6.53 12.24
N HIS A 133 -7.80 5.33 11.85
CA HIS A 133 -8.43 4.05 12.19
C HIS A 133 -7.42 3.10 12.87
N PRO A 134 -6.98 3.37 14.12
CA PRO A 134 -5.87 2.64 14.75
C PRO A 134 -6.16 1.15 15.00
N ASN A 135 -7.43 0.75 14.98
CA ASN A 135 -7.86 -0.64 15.11
C ASN A 135 -8.01 -1.36 13.75
N ALA A 136 -7.82 -0.65 12.65
CA ALA A 136 -7.89 -1.20 11.31
C ALA A 136 -6.50 -1.66 10.83
N ILE A 137 -6.52 -2.58 9.88
CA ILE A 137 -5.35 -3.05 9.13
C ILE A 137 -5.66 -2.83 7.66
N TYR A 138 -4.91 -1.96 7.01
CA TYR A 138 -5.01 -1.71 5.57
C TYR A 138 -4.02 -2.59 4.84
N LEU A 139 -4.52 -3.32 3.84
CA LEU A 139 -3.78 -4.19 2.94
C LEU A 139 -3.78 -3.51 1.58
N ILE A 140 -2.66 -2.89 1.24
CA ILE A 140 -2.54 -1.95 0.14
C ILE A 140 -2.24 -2.73 -1.15
N VAL A 141 -3.24 -2.80 -2.03
CA VAL A 141 -3.11 -3.49 -3.32
C VAL A 141 -2.33 -2.66 -4.29
N GLN A 142 -2.69 -1.38 -4.42
CA GLN A 142 -2.04 -0.46 -5.33
C GLN A 142 -2.07 0.96 -4.76
N THR A 143 -1.03 1.72 -5.06
CA THR A 143 -0.89 3.14 -4.75
C THR A 143 -0.59 3.91 -6.03
N LYS A 144 -1.14 5.12 -6.18
CA LYS A 144 -0.81 6.04 -7.25
C LYS A 144 -0.51 7.41 -6.67
N GLY A 145 0.28 8.21 -7.38
CA GLY A 145 0.57 9.57 -6.98
C GLY A 145 2.05 9.89 -6.88
N LEU A 146 2.32 11.17 -6.63
CA LEU A 146 3.67 11.71 -6.44
C LEU A 146 3.81 12.19 -4.99
N SER A 147 5.02 12.51 -4.54
CA SER A 147 5.37 12.76 -3.13
C SER A 147 4.44 13.67 -2.29
N VAL A 148 3.54 14.45 -2.90
CA VAL A 148 2.65 15.42 -2.24
C VAL A 148 1.15 15.11 -2.38
N ALA A 149 0.75 14.13 -3.19
CA ALA A 149 -0.64 13.76 -3.43
C ALA A 149 -0.71 12.35 -4.00
N GLY A 150 -1.66 11.55 -3.54
CA GLY A 150 -1.78 10.17 -3.99
C GLY A 150 -3.09 9.51 -3.60
N SER A 151 -3.26 8.28 -4.03
CA SER A 151 -4.43 7.48 -3.76
C SER A 151 -4.03 6.03 -3.60
N SER A 152 -4.72 5.31 -2.72
CA SER A 152 -4.47 3.90 -2.49
C SER A 152 -5.77 3.13 -2.51
N LYS A 153 -5.77 1.99 -3.20
CA LYS A 153 -6.89 1.05 -3.19
C LYS A 153 -6.44 -0.27 -2.59
N GLY A 154 -7.30 -0.88 -1.79
CA GLY A 154 -6.99 -2.17 -1.17
C GLY A 154 -8.11 -2.74 -0.32
N TYR A 155 -7.72 -3.57 0.64
CA TYR A 155 -8.62 -4.16 1.63
C TYR A 155 -8.38 -3.54 2.99
N ALA A 156 -9.44 -3.43 3.79
CA ALA A 156 -9.33 -3.08 5.20
C ALA A 156 -9.98 -4.18 6.05
N TYR A 157 -9.31 -4.56 7.12
CA TYR A 157 -9.86 -5.37 8.19
C TYR A 157 -10.05 -4.50 9.42
N SER A 158 -11.24 -4.52 10.03
CA SER A 158 -11.51 -3.79 11.27
C SER A 158 -12.57 -4.48 12.12
N GLU A 159 -12.30 -4.54 13.43
CA GLU A 159 -13.28 -4.96 14.45
C GLU A 159 -14.38 -3.91 14.66
N ILE A 160 -14.06 -2.65 14.36
CA ILE A 160 -14.97 -1.50 14.48
C ILE A 160 -15.48 -1.13 13.09
N PRO A 161 -16.79 -0.91 12.89
CA PRO A 161 -17.33 -0.50 11.60
C PRO A 161 -16.60 0.73 11.03
N LEU A 162 -16.19 0.65 9.77
CA LEU A 162 -15.51 1.73 9.05
C LEU A 162 -16.52 2.55 8.23
N GLU A 163 -16.37 3.85 8.24
CA GLU A 163 -17.21 4.84 7.54
C GLU A 163 -16.30 5.93 6.96
N PRO A 164 -16.67 6.59 5.86
CA PRO A 164 -17.96 6.51 5.16
C PRO A 164 -18.07 5.35 4.17
N HIS A 165 -19.28 4.83 3.99
CA HIS A 165 -19.57 3.83 2.96
C HIS A 165 -19.82 4.40 1.57
N CYS A 166 -19.38 3.66 0.56
CA CYS A 166 -19.59 3.92 -0.86
C CYS A 166 -20.21 2.73 -1.58
N GLU A 167 -21.10 3.00 -2.54
CA GLU A 167 -21.71 1.94 -3.38
C GLU A 167 -20.69 1.29 -4.32
N SER A 168 -19.71 2.05 -4.82
CA SER A 168 -18.62 1.59 -5.67
C SER A 168 -17.35 2.39 -5.42
N LEU A 169 -16.20 1.73 -5.53
CA LEU A 169 -14.86 2.33 -5.51
C LEU A 169 -14.17 2.24 -6.89
N ASP A 170 -14.91 1.95 -7.95
CA ASP A 170 -14.40 1.89 -9.34
C ASP A 170 -14.25 3.27 -9.97
N GLN A 171 -14.82 4.29 -9.33
CA GLN A 171 -14.73 5.66 -9.80
C GLN A 171 -13.36 6.25 -9.46
N ASP A 172 -12.74 6.87 -10.44
CA ASP A 172 -11.54 7.67 -10.25
C ASP A 172 -11.94 8.96 -9.52
N ARG A 173 -11.59 9.07 -8.24
CA ARG A 173 -11.92 10.26 -7.45
C ARG A 173 -10.87 11.32 -7.69
N GLY A 174 -10.94 11.94 -8.86
CA GLY A 174 -10.22 13.16 -9.25
C GLY A 174 -10.69 14.42 -8.50
N SER A 175 -10.95 14.29 -7.19
CA SER A 175 -11.29 15.40 -6.30
C SER A 175 -10.01 16.08 -5.83
N THR A 176 -10.06 17.41 -5.63
CA THR A 176 -8.98 18.16 -4.97
C THR A 176 -9.05 18.09 -3.43
N GLU A 177 -10.04 17.39 -2.89
CA GLU A 177 -10.22 17.20 -1.44
C GLU A 177 -9.78 15.80 -1.04
N THR A 178 -8.94 15.72 -0.02
CA THR A 178 -8.54 14.46 0.62
C THR A 178 -9.78 13.68 1.10
N GLY A 179 -9.82 12.37 0.89
CA GLY A 179 -10.94 11.57 1.35
C GLY A 179 -10.67 10.06 1.37
N ILE A 180 -11.60 9.33 1.98
CA ILE A 180 -11.58 7.88 2.04
C ILE A 180 -13.00 7.35 1.89
N CYS A 181 -13.14 6.17 1.31
CA CYS A 181 -14.41 5.47 1.26
C CYS A 181 -14.22 3.96 1.42
N PHE A 182 -15.18 3.34 2.09
CA PHE A 182 -15.20 1.90 2.35
C PHE A 182 -16.38 1.23 1.65
N LYS A 183 -16.17 0.00 1.21
CA LYS A 183 -17.24 -0.85 0.67
C LYS A 183 -17.21 -2.20 1.38
N PRO A 184 -18.26 -2.59 2.12
CA PRO A 184 -18.30 -3.86 2.82
C PRO A 184 -18.11 -5.07 1.88
N LEU A 185 -17.22 -5.98 2.29
CA LEU A 185 -17.08 -7.31 1.69
C LEU A 185 -17.82 -8.39 2.50
N GLY A 186 -18.17 -8.09 3.75
CA GLY A 186 -18.87 -8.97 4.69
C GLY A 186 -18.01 -9.30 5.91
N GLY A 187 -18.68 -9.46 7.06
CA GLY A 187 -18.01 -9.60 8.35
C GLY A 187 -17.22 -8.34 8.70
N LYS A 188 -15.92 -8.50 8.97
CA LYS A 188 -14.98 -7.44 9.39
C LYS A 188 -14.16 -6.85 8.24
N TRP A 189 -14.54 -7.17 7.00
CA TRP A 189 -13.76 -6.89 5.80
C TRP A 189 -14.42 -5.85 4.91
N TYR A 190 -13.58 -4.97 4.38
CA TYR A 190 -13.94 -3.89 3.48
C TYR A 190 -12.97 -3.83 2.31
N LEU A 191 -13.43 -3.33 1.17
CA LEU A 191 -12.56 -2.62 0.23
C LEU A 191 -12.43 -1.18 0.71
N TYR A 192 -11.30 -0.55 0.43
CA TYR A 192 -11.15 0.88 0.65
C TYR A 192 -10.49 1.55 -0.56
N LEU A 193 -10.77 2.84 -0.71
CA LEU A 193 -10.07 3.77 -1.58
C LEU A 193 -9.83 5.05 -0.78
N ASP A 194 -8.57 5.46 -0.61
CA ASP A 194 -8.18 6.77 -0.09
C ASP A 194 -7.57 7.63 -1.21
N TRP A 195 -7.65 8.95 -1.07
CA TRP A 195 -7.05 9.92 -1.98
C TRP A 195 -6.72 11.23 -1.26
N ASP A 196 -5.69 11.92 -1.73
CA ASP A 196 -5.22 13.22 -1.26
C ASP A 196 -5.06 14.23 -2.40
#